data_AF-W9P0P7-F1
#
_entry.id   AF-W9P0P7-F1
#
_cell.length_a   1.000
_cell.length_b   1.000
_cell.length_c   1.000
_cell.angle_alpha   90.00
_cell.angle_beta   90.00
_cell.angle_gamma   90.00
#
_symmetry.space_group_name_H-M   'P 1'
#
loop_
_entity.id
_entity.type
_entity.pdbx_description
1 polymer ?
#
loop_
_entity_poly.entity_id
_entity_poly.type
_entity_poly.pdbx_seq_one_letter_code
_entity_poly.pdbx_strand_id
1 'polypeptide(L)'
;MEPLSEETVDKTLSLIRDEPCLPHPLGKLLSSFITQAVDPPLAAAHVLSYCHSGQHREAELRALVSDWTFIIESITKYGTTPPAPDSRAQTQILKRDGNRCCIKVMPVVLAPSRWLEAEPRVLAILRAFFSPPYLNWWLAYTERLKRVDPIDGHWLVRRSAAEAYRNGLVKLHRLHPSMIEYRTGWCLIGTVEPMIDVDGQYPLLGDHSRSGIRKVDAHFIGTHARLASSMRWLEVRKQIADNETTIAQAGLLRKIGHHLYGSASSLAVSRLPFGLYLKSTSEGAFNESNALGLIHKYTSVPVPRVLDLVADSRNTYLLTTGLRGEPLARAMDMLSDRDCQEFVGQMQSFISQIRAIPPVGPKNHICNTLGQACSDPRIRDGNPIGPFDDEASFSQYIRHPDDPARRGHQVVFTHADLNLRKILVDKVTRLDGTRGWAVSGIRDWENSGFYSEYWDCTKAQFEGSRWDERWARALVEVFRHFGGYAKEIELEKRSWTEGDGAF
;
A
#
# COMPACT_ATOMS: atom_id res chain seq x y z
N MET A 1 22.00 27.66 35.38
CA MET A 1 21.66 26.74 34.27
C MET A 1 20.30 27.19 33.78
N GLU A 2 20.24 27.87 32.64
CA GLU A 2 18.96 28.35 32.08
C GLU A 2 18.03 27.15 31.81
N PRO A 3 16.71 27.29 32.01
CA PRO A 3 15.77 26.23 31.71
C PRO A 3 15.75 25.97 30.19
N LEU A 4 15.98 24.73 29.78
CA LEU A 4 15.85 24.30 28.39
C LEU A 4 14.40 24.56 27.93
N SER A 5 14.23 25.27 26.81
CA SER A 5 12.95 25.78 26.33
C SER A 5 12.39 24.99 25.15
N GLU A 6 11.09 25.16 24.86
CA GLU A 6 10.44 24.64 23.64
C GLU A 6 11.14 25.12 22.35
N GLU A 7 11.72 26.32 22.37
CA GLU A 7 12.52 26.87 21.27
C GLU A 7 13.73 25.97 20.93
N THR A 8 14.31 25.31 21.93
CA THR A 8 15.41 24.35 21.73
C THR A 8 14.93 23.13 20.94
N VAL A 9 13.72 22.65 21.21
CA VAL A 9 13.11 21.52 20.50
C VAL A 9 12.88 21.87 19.04
N ASP A 10 12.22 23.00 18.77
CA ASP A 10 11.89 23.44 17.40
C ASP A 10 13.14 23.68 16.57
N LYS A 11 14.15 24.36 17.14
CA LYS A 11 15.45 24.56 16.50
C LYS A 11 16.10 23.23 16.11
N THR A 12 16.09 22.26 17.01
CA THR A 12 16.70 20.94 16.77
C THR A 12 15.95 20.16 15.70
N LEU A 13 14.61 20.18 15.73
CA LEU A 13 13.79 19.53 14.71
C LEU A 13 13.95 20.15 13.33
N SER A 14 14.15 21.48 13.24
CA SER A 14 14.50 22.13 11.97
C SER A 14 15.85 21.66 11.46
N LEU A 15 16.88 21.64 12.33
CA LEU A 15 18.21 21.18 11.96
C LEU A 15 18.21 19.74 11.45
N ILE A 16 17.46 18.83 12.07
CA ILE A 16 17.33 17.43 11.61
C ILE A 16 16.65 17.35 10.24
N ARG A 17 15.63 18.19 10.00
CA ARG A 17 14.85 18.19 8.75
C ARG A 17 15.71 18.63 7.57
N ASP A 18 16.57 19.61 7.78
CA ASP A 18 17.39 20.23 6.75
C ASP A 18 18.73 19.51 6.55
N GLU A 19 18.99 18.44 7.30
CA GLU A 19 20.24 17.68 7.28
C GLU A 19 20.29 16.66 6.13
N PRO A 20 21.16 16.83 5.11
CA PRO A 20 21.21 15.93 3.96
C PRO A 20 21.66 14.51 4.31
N CYS A 21 22.46 14.33 5.37
CA CYS A 21 22.96 13.02 5.77
C CYS A 21 21.92 12.14 6.49
N LEU A 22 20.72 12.67 6.75
CA LEU A 22 19.59 11.99 7.38
C LEU A 22 18.38 11.90 6.43
N PRO A 23 18.50 11.20 5.27
CA PRO A 23 17.40 11.05 4.33
C PRO A 23 16.20 10.39 5.00
N HIS A 24 15.01 10.59 4.43
CA HIS A 24 13.81 9.92 4.89
C HIS A 24 14.02 8.38 4.88
N PRO A 25 13.66 7.64 5.93
CA PRO A 25 12.96 8.06 7.15
C PRO A 25 13.88 8.36 8.34
N LEU A 26 15.21 8.40 8.18
CA LEU A 26 16.18 8.54 9.27
C LEU A 26 15.99 9.83 10.07
N GLY A 27 15.79 10.97 9.40
CA GLY A 27 15.49 12.23 10.08
C GLY A 27 14.19 12.17 10.89
N LYS A 28 13.16 11.46 10.40
CA LYS A 28 11.89 11.26 11.12
C LYS A 28 12.03 10.31 12.30
N LEU A 29 12.85 9.26 12.16
CA LEU A 29 13.22 8.36 13.24
C LEU A 29 13.93 9.13 14.36
N LEU A 30 14.92 9.98 14.04
CA LEU A 30 15.61 10.81 15.03
C LEU A 30 14.69 11.89 15.63
N SER A 31 13.81 12.49 14.84
CA SER A 31 12.79 13.41 15.36
C SER A 31 11.85 12.74 16.38
N SER A 32 11.58 11.44 16.22
CA SER A 32 10.77 10.69 17.19
C SER A 32 11.47 10.46 18.53
N PHE A 33 12.81 10.40 18.55
CA PHE A 33 13.58 10.38 19.81
C PHE A 33 13.31 11.65 20.63
N ILE A 34 13.29 12.82 19.99
CA ILE A 34 13.05 14.09 20.67
C ILE A 34 11.58 14.21 21.08
N THR A 35 10.66 14.09 20.13
CA THR A 35 9.24 14.40 20.35
C THR A 35 8.52 13.40 21.25
N GLN A 36 9.07 12.20 21.45
CA GLN A 36 8.47 11.17 22.30
C GLN A 36 9.23 10.95 23.62
N ALA A 37 10.29 11.73 23.89
CA ALA A 37 11.00 11.66 25.16
C ALA A 37 10.13 12.06 26.34
N VAL A 38 10.53 11.64 27.54
CA VAL A 38 9.93 12.10 28.81
C VAL A 38 10.14 13.61 28.98
N ASP A 39 11.30 14.11 28.55
CA ASP A 39 11.67 15.52 28.55
C ASP A 39 12.20 15.89 27.15
N PRO A 40 11.33 16.38 26.24
CA PRO A 40 11.73 16.73 24.88
C PRO A 40 12.84 17.78 24.81
N PRO A 41 12.86 18.87 25.62
CA PRO A 41 13.99 19.80 25.67
C PRO A 41 15.33 19.13 26.02
N LEU A 42 15.36 18.21 26.99
CA LEU A 42 16.58 17.46 27.33
C LEU A 42 17.04 16.56 26.19
N ALA A 43 16.11 15.86 25.54
CA ALA A 43 16.42 15.02 24.38
C ALA A 43 16.94 15.88 23.20
N ALA A 44 16.32 17.04 22.95
CA ALA A 44 16.77 17.98 21.93
C ALA A 44 18.19 18.50 22.22
N ALA A 45 18.47 18.92 23.46
CA ALA A 45 19.80 19.34 23.87
C ALA A 45 20.85 18.23 23.70
N HIS A 46 20.47 16.98 23.97
CA HIS A 46 21.34 15.83 23.71
C HIS A 46 21.67 15.71 22.22
N VAL A 47 20.67 15.79 21.32
CA VAL A 47 20.93 15.75 19.87
C VAL A 47 21.80 16.93 19.43
N LEU A 48 21.52 18.15 19.91
CA LEU A 48 22.30 19.34 19.59
C LEU A 48 23.78 19.20 19.96
N SER A 49 24.10 18.45 21.02
CA SER A 49 25.49 18.19 21.39
C SER A 49 26.29 17.43 20.32
N TYR A 50 25.60 16.74 19.40
CA TYR A 50 26.19 16.08 18.23
C TYR A 50 26.06 16.91 16.94
N CYS A 51 25.41 18.09 16.99
CA CYS A 51 25.19 18.96 15.83
C CYS A 51 26.25 20.07 15.69
N HIS A 52 27.35 20.02 16.44
CA HIS A 52 28.40 21.04 16.36
C HIS A 52 29.03 21.10 14.95
N SER A 53 29.32 22.30 14.47
CA SER A 53 29.93 22.54 13.16
C SER A 53 31.38 22.03 13.15
N GLY A 54 31.59 20.81 12.67
CA GLY A 54 32.91 20.18 12.53
C GLY A 54 32.92 19.11 11.43
N GLN A 55 34.12 18.64 11.07
CA GLN A 55 34.35 17.65 10.00
C GLN A 55 33.67 16.28 10.23
N HIS A 56 33.11 16.02 11.43
CA HIS A 56 32.57 14.71 11.82
C HIS A 56 31.05 14.68 12.08
N ARG A 57 30.34 15.81 11.91
CA ARG A 57 28.89 15.93 12.21
C ARG A 57 28.03 14.83 11.57
N GLU A 58 28.28 14.52 10.30
CA GLU A 58 27.54 13.47 9.57
C GLU A 58 27.73 12.08 10.19
N ALA A 59 28.96 11.74 10.59
CA ALA A 59 29.26 10.47 11.23
C ALA A 59 28.61 10.38 12.62
N GLU A 60 28.61 11.48 13.37
CA GLU A 60 28.01 11.58 14.70
C GLU A 60 26.48 11.44 14.66
N LEU A 61 25.81 12.11 13.72
CA LEU A 61 24.36 12.00 13.55
C LEU A 61 23.94 10.60 13.08
N ARG A 62 24.71 9.96 12.20
CA ARG A 62 24.46 8.57 11.81
C ARG A 62 24.70 7.59 12.96
N ALA A 63 25.74 7.82 13.77
CA ALA A 63 25.99 7.01 14.96
C ALA A 63 24.81 7.13 15.96
N LEU A 64 24.29 8.34 16.16
CA LEU A 64 23.12 8.59 17.00
C LEU A 64 21.87 7.84 16.50
N VAL A 65 21.62 7.86 15.18
CA VAL A 65 20.52 7.07 14.57
C VAL A 65 20.74 5.57 14.73
N SER A 66 21.98 5.10 14.62
CA SER A 66 22.35 3.70 14.83
C SER A 66 22.11 3.26 16.28
N ASP A 67 22.57 4.04 17.25
CA ASP A 67 22.36 3.77 18.67
C ASP A 67 20.86 3.83 19.03
N TRP A 68 20.11 4.78 18.47
CA TRP A 68 18.66 4.85 18.67
C TRP A 68 17.93 3.63 18.07
N THR A 69 18.35 3.20 16.87
CA THR A 69 17.86 1.95 16.26
C THR A 69 18.12 0.75 17.17
N PHE A 70 19.34 0.63 17.69
CA PHE A 70 19.74 -0.45 18.61
C PHE A 70 18.85 -0.49 19.86
N ILE A 71 18.53 0.67 20.45
CA ILE A 71 17.68 0.77 21.64
C ILE A 71 16.29 0.20 21.36
N ILE A 72 15.67 0.58 20.23
CA ILE A 72 14.32 0.13 19.87
C ILE A 72 14.34 -1.37 19.54
N GLU A 73 15.30 -1.82 18.73
CA GLU A 73 15.43 -3.23 18.32
C GLU A 73 15.72 -4.15 19.51
N SER A 74 16.35 -3.63 20.58
CA SER A 74 16.54 -4.37 21.84
C SER A 74 15.23 -4.76 22.53
N ILE A 75 14.12 -4.09 22.20
CA ILE A 75 12.77 -4.47 22.65
C ILE A 75 12.03 -5.23 21.55
N THR A 76 12.03 -4.72 20.31
CA THR A 76 11.13 -5.23 19.27
C THR A 76 11.62 -6.51 18.58
N LYS A 77 12.94 -6.65 18.41
CA LYS A 77 13.55 -7.75 17.65
C LYS A 77 14.34 -8.71 18.54
N TYR A 78 15.06 -8.15 19.51
CA TYR A 78 15.95 -8.88 20.41
C TYR A 78 15.44 -8.88 21.86
N GLY A 79 14.19 -8.46 22.08
CA GLY A 79 13.58 -8.44 23.40
C GLY A 79 13.48 -9.83 23.99
N THR A 80 13.74 -9.94 25.29
CA THR A 80 13.61 -11.19 26.05
C THR A 80 12.20 -11.32 26.61
N THR A 81 11.53 -12.43 26.32
CA THR A 81 10.21 -12.72 26.90
C THR A 81 10.35 -12.92 28.42
N PRO A 82 9.61 -12.19 29.25
CA PRO A 82 9.54 -12.46 30.69
C PRO A 82 9.06 -13.90 30.96
N PRO A 83 9.35 -14.47 32.14
CA PRO A 83 8.87 -15.80 32.50
C PRO A 83 7.34 -15.90 32.34
N ALA A 84 6.89 -17.01 31.76
CA ALA A 84 5.47 -17.26 31.63
C ALA A 84 4.81 -17.29 33.02
N PRO A 85 3.62 -16.68 33.20
CA PRO A 85 2.95 -16.69 34.49
C PRO A 85 2.56 -18.12 34.88
N ASP A 86 2.77 -18.48 36.15
CA ASP A 86 2.30 -19.75 36.71
C ASP A 86 0.75 -19.79 36.80
N SER A 87 0.18 -20.95 37.13
CA SER A 87 -1.28 -21.12 37.17
C SER A 87 -1.98 -20.13 38.12
N ARG A 88 -1.30 -19.75 39.22
CA ARG A 88 -1.83 -18.79 40.20
C ARG A 88 -1.87 -17.39 39.59
N ALA A 89 -0.79 -16.94 38.99
CA ALA A 89 -0.68 -15.64 38.34
C ALA A 89 -1.60 -15.53 37.12
N GLN A 90 -1.73 -16.59 36.31
CA GLN A 90 -2.69 -16.63 35.19
C GLN A 90 -4.13 -16.42 35.68
N THR A 91 -4.51 -17.09 36.76
CA THR A 91 -5.85 -16.94 37.38
C THR A 91 -6.06 -15.52 37.87
N GLN A 92 -5.05 -14.91 38.52
CA GLN A 92 -5.12 -13.53 38.99
C GLN A 92 -5.20 -12.53 37.84
N ILE A 93 -4.45 -12.71 36.75
CA ILE A 93 -4.49 -11.85 35.57
C ILE A 93 -5.85 -11.97 34.86
N LEU A 94 -6.37 -13.18 34.66
CA LEU A 94 -7.69 -13.41 34.08
C LEU A 94 -8.79 -12.72 34.88
N LYS A 95 -8.71 -12.82 36.21
CA LYS A 95 -9.65 -12.17 37.13
C LYS A 95 -9.50 -10.65 37.09
N ARG A 96 -8.27 -10.13 37.13
CA ARG A 96 -7.98 -8.68 37.03
C ARG A 96 -8.51 -8.09 35.74
N ASP A 97 -8.37 -8.79 34.61
CA ASP A 97 -8.68 -8.25 33.27
C ASP A 97 -10.09 -8.61 32.77
N GLY A 98 -10.92 -9.27 33.60
CA GLY A 98 -12.35 -9.48 33.33
C GLY A 98 -12.72 -10.66 32.44
N ASN A 99 -11.81 -11.62 32.21
CA ASN A 99 -12.06 -12.92 31.59
C ASN A 99 -12.94 -12.93 30.31
N ARG A 100 -12.66 -12.06 29.34
CA ARG A 100 -13.39 -12.03 28.05
C ARG A 100 -12.85 -13.08 27.06
N CYS A 101 -13.72 -13.66 26.23
CA CYS A 101 -13.40 -14.81 25.36
C CYS A 101 -12.42 -14.46 24.20
N CYS A 102 -11.61 -15.45 23.76
CA CYS A 102 -10.58 -15.37 22.71
C CYS A 102 -9.30 -14.56 23.06
N ILE A 103 -9.01 -14.40 24.34
CA ILE A 103 -7.92 -13.56 24.84
C ILE A 103 -6.80 -14.41 25.46
N LYS A 104 -5.52 -14.05 25.25
CA LYS A 104 -4.36 -14.75 25.82
C LYS A 104 -3.62 -13.87 26.81
N VAL A 105 -3.05 -14.48 27.86
CA VAL A 105 -2.13 -13.79 28.75
C VAL A 105 -0.80 -13.61 28.03
N MET A 106 -0.39 -12.36 27.82
CA MET A 106 0.83 -12.01 27.09
C MET A 106 1.64 -10.96 27.87
N PRO A 107 2.98 -10.90 27.69
CA PRO A 107 3.76 -9.79 28.22
C PRO A 107 3.34 -8.48 27.52
N VAL A 108 3.32 -7.39 28.28
CA VAL A 108 2.96 -6.05 27.77
C VAL A 108 4.08 -5.51 26.88
N VAL A 109 5.33 -5.61 27.34
CA VAL A 109 6.55 -5.25 26.60
C VAL A 109 7.63 -6.31 26.88
N LEU A 110 8.46 -6.61 25.88
CA LEU A 110 9.60 -7.52 26.04
C LEU A 110 10.74 -6.82 26.80
N ALA A 111 11.46 -7.58 27.62
CA ALA A 111 12.54 -7.04 28.43
C ALA A 111 13.78 -6.72 27.56
N PRO A 112 14.34 -5.51 27.66
CA PRO A 112 15.49 -5.11 26.85
C PRO A 112 16.83 -5.58 27.46
N SER A 113 17.08 -6.89 27.48
CA SER A 113 18.29 -7.47 28.11
C SER A 113 19.60 -6.85 27.63
N ARG A 114 19.65 -6.43 26.35
CA ARG A 114 20.83 -5.78 25.76
C ARG A 114 21.15 -4.40 26.34
N TRP A 115 20.23 -3.77 27.08
CA TRP A 115 20.49 -2.49 27.74
C TRP A 115 21.40 -2.63 28.95
N LEU A 116 21.50 -3.83 29.56
CA LEU A 116 22.38 -4.07 30.71
C LEU A 116 23.87 -3.99 30.34
N GLU A 117 24.19 -4.30 29.09
CA GLU A 117 25.55 -4.32 28.54
C GLU A 117 25.77 -3.14 27.56
N ALA A 118 24.90 -2.14 27.59
CA ALA A 118 24.95 -1.02 26.67
C ALA A 118 26.18 -0.14 26.89
N GLU A 119 26.80 0.30 25.79
CA GLU A 119 27.91 1.25 25.82
C GLU A 119 27.50 2.58 26.48
N PRO A 120 28.45 3.34 27.06
CA PRO A 120 28.16 4.62 27.72
C PRO A 120 27.36 5.62 26.86
N ARG A 121 27.61 5.64 25.53
CA ARG A 121 26.86 6.49 24.59
C ARG A 121 25.38 6.11 24.48
N VAL A 122 25.07 4.81 24.47
CA VAL A 122 23.70 4.29 24.41
C VAL A 122 22.98 4.58 25.73
N LEU A 123 23.67 4.45 26.86
CA LEU A 123 23.13 4.81 28.17
C LEU A 123 22.82 6.32 28.26
N ALA A 124 23.62 7.19 27.63
CA ALA A 124 23.34 8.62 27.58
C ALA A 124 22.03 8.91 26.81
N ILE A 125 21.83 8.27 25.65
CA ILE A 125 20.59 8.38 24.86
C ILE A 125 19.39 7.88 25.67
N LEU A 126 19.51 6.72 26.34
CA LEU A 126 18.45 6.19 27.19
C LEU A 126 18.08 7.14 28.35
N ARG A 127 19.08 7.78 28.97
CA ARG A 127 18.85 8.78 30.04
C ARG A 127 18.15 10.02 29.50
N ALA A 128 18.55 10.51 28.33
CA ALA A 128 17.91 11.65 27.69
C ALA A 128 16.46 11.34 27.28
N PHE A 129 16.18 10.11 26.82
CA PHE A 129 14.83 9.72 26.40
C PHE A 129 13.87 9.41 27.56
N PHE A 130 14.30 8.61 28.54
CA PHE A 130 13.42 8.10 29.59
C PHE A 130 13.49 8.89 30.89
N SER A 131 14.50 9.74 31.11
CA SER A 131 14.97 10.23 32.42
C SER A 131 15.70 9.16 33.24
N PRO A 132 16.65 9.56 34.14
CA PRO A 132 17.39 8.60 34.95
C PRO A 132 16.53 7.68 35.84
N PRO A 133 15.49 8.16 36.55
CA PRO A 133 14.65 7.29 37.40
C PRO A 133 13.94 6.18 36.60
N TYR A 134 13.40 6.54 35.44
CA TYR A 134 12.69 5.59 34.56
C TYR A 134 13.67 4.57 33.98
N LEU A 135 14.85 4.99 33.53
CA LEU A 135 15.88 4.07 33.05
C LEU A 135 16.32 3.10 34.14
N ASN A 136 16.59 3.60 35.35
CA ASN A 136 17.00 2.77 36.48
C ASN A 136 15.95 1.71 36.82
N TRP A 137 14.66 2.04 36.70
CA TRP A 137 13.58 1.06 36.83
C TRP A 137 13.68 -0.06 35.78
N TRP A 138 13.90 0.28 34.50
CA TRP A 138 14.08 -0.72 33.44
C TRP A 138 15.29 -1.61 33.64
N LEU A 139 16.43 -1.03 34.05
CA LEU A 139 17.65 -1.80 34.33
C LEU A 139 17.41 -2.77 35.50
N ALA A 140 16.81 -2.32 36.59
CA ALA A 140 16.48 -3.17 37.73
C ALA A 140 15.45 -4.26 37.41
N TYR A 141 14.42 -3.94 36.62
CA TYR A 141 13.43 -4.92 36.14
C TYR A 141 14.10 -6.01 35.29
N THR A 142 14.98 -5.59 34.36
CA THR A 142 15.64 -6.49 33.40
C THR A 142 16.68 -7.38 34.09
N GLU A 143 17.47 -6.83 35.02
CA GLU A 143 18.42 -7.60 35.83
C GLU A 143 17.72 -8.69 36.65
N ARG A 144 16.51 -8.39 37.13
CA ARG A 144 15.72 -9.29 37.99
C ARG A 144 14.67 -10.09 37.23
N LEU A 145 14.70 -10.11 35.90
CA LEU A 145 13.61 -10.62 35.05
C LEU A 145 13.04 -11.99 35.47
N LYS A 146 13.90 -12.91 35.95
CA LYS A 146 13.51 -14.25 36.42
C LYS A 146 12.76 -14.27 37.76
N ARG A 147 12.80 -13.19 38.52
CA ARG A 147 12.26 -13.04 39.88
C ARG A 147 11.10 -12.03 39.95
N VAL A 148 10.78 -11.34 38.85
CA VAL A 148 9.69 -10.37 38.83
C VAL A 148 8.34 -11.11 38.81
N ASP A 149 7.39 -10.60 39.59
CA ASP A 149 6.03 -11.11 39.59
C ASP A 149 5.36 -10.81 38.23
N PRO A 150 4.90 -11.83 37.49
CA PRO A 150 4.32 -11.66 36.16
C PRO A 150 3.03 -10.82 36.16
N ILE A 151 2.36 -10.64 37.31
CA ILE A 151 1.12 -9.83 37.41
C ILE A 151 1.34 -8.42 36.86
N ASP A 152 2.47 -7.78 37.14
CA ASP A 152 2.69 -6.38 36.76
C ASP A 152 3.07 -6.21 35.27
N GLY A 153 3.61 -7.27 34.66
CA GLY A 153 4.17 -7.25 33.30
C GLY A 153 3.36 -7.99 32.24
N HIS A 154 2.25 -8.63 32.62
CA HIS A 154 1.36 -9.37 31.72
C HIS A 154 -0.07 -8.85 31.75
N TRP A 155 -0.77 -9.05 30.63
CA TRP A 155 -2.17 -8.69 30.44
C TRP A 155 -2.92 -9.73 29.61
N LEU A 156 -4.24 -9.72 29.73
CA LEU A 156 -5.16 -10.46 28.90
C LEU A 156 -5.45 -9.61 27.64
N VAL A 157 -4.85 -9.98 26.50
CA VAL A 157 -5.02 -9.27 25.21
C VAL A 157 -5.29 -10.21 24.02
N ARG A 158 -6.14 -9.77 23.06
CA ARG A 158 -6.45 -10.53 21.85
C ARG A 158 -5.19 -10.59 21.00
N ARG A 159 -4.94 -11.73 20.32
CA ARG A 159 -3.73 -11.90 19.49
C ARG A 159 -3.51 -10.75 18.51
N SER A 160 -4.52 -10.37 17.74
CA SER A 160 -4.44 -9.27 16.76
C SER A 160 -4.13 -7.91 17.41
N ALA A 161 -4.72 -7.63 18.57
CA ALA A 161 -4.42 -6.42 19.33
C ALA A 161 -3.00 -6.43 19.91
N ALA A 162 -2.53 -7.59 20.38
CA ALA A 162 -1.16 -7.75 20.86
C ALA A 162 -0.13 -7.58 19.73
N GLU A 163 -0.43 -8.07 18.54
CA GLU A 163 0.40 -7.90 17.33
C GLU A 163 0.43 -6.44 16.89
N ALA A 164 -0.74 -5.78 16.80
CA ALA A 164 -0.83 -4.37 16.45
C ALA A 164 -0.10 -3.48 17.47
N TYR A 165 -0.26 -3.78 18.77
CA TYR A 165 0.49 -3.12 19.84
C TYR A 165 1.99 -3.36 19.64
N ARG A 166 2.46 -4.62 19.55
CA ARG A 166 3.87 -4.95 19.37
C ARG A 166 4.52 -4.26 18.16
N ASN A 167 3.77 -4.08 17.07
CA ASN A 167 4.22 -3.41 15.85
C ASN A 167 4.10 -1.88 15.89
N GLY A 168 3.74 -1.32 17.05
CA GLY A 168 3.64 0.13 17.28
C GLY A 168 2.44 0.80 16.59
N LEU A 169 1.48 0.04 16.04
CA LEU A 169 0.30 0.58 15.35
C LEU A 169 -0.68 1.26 16.31
N VAL A 170 -0.75 0.75 17.53
CA VAL A 170 -1.64 1.23 18.59
C VAL A 170 -0.80 1.62 19.81
N LYS A 171 -1.10 2.78 20.39
CA LYS A 171 -0.50 3.31 21.61
C LYS A 171 -1.57 3.52 22.66
N LEU A 172 -1.19 3.44 23.92
CA LEU A 172 -2.08 3.73 25.05
C LEU A 172 -1.54 4.93 25.82
N HIS A 173 -2.31 6.01 25.82
CA HIS A 173 -1.97 7.24 26.54
C HIS A 173 -2.71 7.28 27.87
N ARG A 174 -1.98 7.24 28.98
CA ARG A 174 -2.60 7.34 30.31
C ARG A 174 -3.32 8.67 30.46
N LEU A 175 -4.59 8.64 30.88
CA LEU A 175 -5.37 9.84 31.16
C LEU A 175 -5.11 10.27 32.61
N HIS A 176 -4.45 11.41 32.80
CA HIS A 176 -4.26 11.97 34.15
C HIS A 176 -5.55 12.65 34.63
N PRO A 177 -5.97 12.53 35.91
CA PRO A 177 -5.27 11.89 37.05
C PRO A 177 -5.44 10.37 37.18
N SER A 178 -6.20 9.71 36.29
CA SER A 178 -6.44 8.27 36.36
C SER A 178 -5.16 7.45 36.23
N MET A 179 -5.11 6.36 36.99
CA MET A 179 -3.99 5.43 37.00
C MET A 179 -4.31 4.10 36.33
N ILE A 180 -5.50 3.99 35.72
CA ILE A 180 -6.00 2.78 35.06
C ILE A 180 -6.70 3.07 33.73
N GLU A 181 -7.10 4.32 33.46
CA GLU A 181 -7.70 4.72 32.20
C GLU A 181 -6.65 5.16 31.19
N TYR A 182 -6.77 4.61 29.99
CA TYR A 182 -5.91 4.94 28.86
C TYR A 182 -6.77 5.34 27.68
N ARG A 183 -6.30 6.28 26.87
CA ARG A 183 -6.86 6.61 25.56
C ARG A 183 -6.07 5.87 24.49
N THR A 184 -6.77 5.14 23.64
CA THR A 184 -6.18 4.51 22.45
C THR A 184 -5.76 5.59 21.46
N GLY A 185 -4.51 5.54 20.99
CA GLY A 185 -3.96 6.38 19.94
C GLY A 185 -3.41 5.54 18.80
N TRP A 186 -3.63 5.99 17.56
CA TRP A 186 -3.13 5.31 16.37
C TRP A 186 -1.82 5.91 15.88
N CYS A 187 -0.88 5.06 15.49
CA CYS A 187 0.40 5.48 14.91
C CYS A 187 0.40 5.17 13.40
N LEU A 188 -0.25 6.05 12.63
CA LEU A 188 -0.45 5.91 11.17
C LEU A 188 0.81 6.36 10.39
N ILE A 189 1.92 5.66 10.61
CA ILE A 189 3.19 5.89 9.93
C ILE A 189 3.50 4.67 9.06
N GLY A 190 3.78 4.92 7.77
CA GLY A 190 4.00 3.89 6.75
C GLY A 190 2.71 3.29 6.19
N THR A 191 2.84 2.22 5.41
CA THR A 191 1.68 1.41 5.00
C THR A 191 1.10 0.70 6.22
N VAL A 192 -0.19 0.91 6.46
CA VAL A 192 -0.93 0.32 7.56
C VAL A 192 -2.02 -0.57 6.98
N GLU A 193 -1.89 -1.88 7.21
CA GLU A 193 -2.94 -2.88 7.00
C GLU A 193 -4.22 -2.50 7.77
N PRO A 194 -5.39 -3.08 7.41
CA PRO A 194 -6.67 -2.61 7.96
C PRO A 194 -6.65 -2.54 9.48
N MET A 195 -7.17 -1.42 10.00
CA MET A 195 -7.21 -1.13 11.43
C MET A 195 -7.91 -2.27 12.16
N ILE A 196 -7.34 -2.73 13.27
CA ILE A 196 -8.02 -3.69 14.14
C ILE A 196 -9.28 -3.04 14.71
N ASP A 197 -10.37 -3.81 14.83
CA ASP A 197 -11.56 -3.33 15.54
C ASP A 197 -11.21 -3.08 17.01
N VAL A 198 -11.35 -1.83 17.45
CA VAL A 198 -11.20 -1.42 18.84
C VAL A 198 -12.59 -1.08 19.37
N ASP A 199 -13.04 -1.85 20.36
CA ASP A 199 -14.29 -1.60 21.06
C ASP A 199 -14.09 -0.47 22.10
N GLY A 200 -14.48 0.74 21.72
CA GLY A 200 -14.38 1.94 22.55
C GLY A 200 -13.00 2.62 22.51
N GLN A 201 -12.97 3.88 22.95
CA GLN A 201 -11.76 4.72 22.90
C GLN A 201 -10.88 4.61 24.16
N TYR A 202 -11.42 4.04 25.25
CA TYR A 202 -10.84 4.10 26.59
C TYR A 202 -10.66 2.71 27.23
N PRO A 203 -9.57 1.99 26.93
CA PRO A 203 -9.26 0.77 27.66
C PRO A 203 -8.98 1.04 29.15
N LEU A 204 -9.57 0.18 29.99
CA LEU A 204 -9.39 0.17 31.45
C LEU A 204 -8.42 -0.94 31.84
N LEU A 205 -7.19 -0.57 32.21
CA LEU A 205 -6.14 -1.46 32.69
C LEU A 205 -6.06 -1.41 34.22
N GLY A 206 -7.16 -1.78 34.87
CA GLY A 206 -7.32 -1.86 36.32
C GLY A 206 -7.82 -3.23 36.76
N ASP A 207 -8.07 -3.39 38.06
CA ASP A 207 -8.65 -4.62 38.61
C ASP A 207 -10.18 -4.64 38.45
N HIS A 208 -10.65 -5.27 37.38
CA HIS A 208 -12.09 -5.47 37.09
C HIS A 208 -12.78 -6.33 38.14
N SER A 209 -12.04 -7.15 38.88
CA SER A 209 -12.60 -8.00 39.94
C SER A 209 -12.82 -7.30 41.26
N ARG A 210 -12.29 -6.07 41.42
CA ARG A 210 -12.33 -5.29 42.66
C ARG A 210 -11.79 -6.07 43.88
N SER A 211 -10.89 -7.01 43.66
CA SER A 211 -10.31 -7.88 44.69
C SER A 211 -8.95 -7.40 45.20
N GLY A 212 -8.51 -6.21 44.78
CA GLY A 212 -7.23 -5.61 45.18
C GLY A 212 -6.03 -6.18 44.41
N ILE A 213 -6.24 -6.75 43.22
CA ILE A 213 -5.16 -7.28 42.39
C ILE A 213 -4.33 -6.11 41.83
N ARG A 214 -3.00 -6.25 41.87
CA ARG A 214 -2.09 -5.22 41.34
C ARG A 214 -2.30 -5.04 39.84
N LYS A 215 -2.31 -3.78 39.41
CA LYS A 215 -2.44 -3.38 38.00
C LYS A 215 -1.11 -3.55 37.26
N VAL A 216 -1.19 -3.53 35.92
CA VAL A 216 -0.01 -3.47 35.06
C VAL A 216 0.84 -2.24 35.43
N ASP A 217 2.16 -2.41 35.51
CA ASP A 217 3.05 -1.28 35.77
C ASP A 217 3.02 -0.29 34.60
N ALA A 218 2.77 0.98 34.91
CA ALA A 218 2.61 2.02 33.91
C ALA A 218 3.90 2.26 33.08
N HIS A 219 5.08 1.86 33.57
CA HIS A 219 6.33 2.00 32.82
C HIS A 219 6.33 1.15 31.54
N PHE A 220 5.70 -0.04 31.54
CA PHE A 220 5.58 -0.85 30.32
C PHE A 220 4.79 -0.11 29.24
N ILE A 221 3.61 0.36 29.62
CA ILE A 221 2.67 1.01 28.70
C ILE A 221 3.23 2.35 28.22
N GLY A 222 3.85 3.12 29.13
CA GLY A 222 4.51 4.37 28.82
C GLY A 222 5.70 4.20 27.88
N THR A 223 6.53 3.17 28.08
CA THR A 223 7.68 2.89 27.22
C THR A 223 7.24 2.51 25.82
N HIS A 224 6.24 1.64 25.70
CA HIS A 224 5.69 1.28 24.42
C HIS A 224 5.13 2.52 23.68
N ALA A 225 4.28 3.31 24.34
CA ALA A 225 3.66 4.48 23.72
C ALA A 225 4.70 5.47 23.17
N ARG A 226 5.80 5.66 23.91
CA ARG A 226 6.93 6.51 23.49
C ARG A 226 7.69 5.95 22.29
N LEU A 227 7.99 4.65 22.30
CA LEU A 227 8.76 4.02 21.24
C LEU A 227 7.96 3.72 19.97
N ALA A 228 6.62 3.66 20.05
CA ALA A 228 5.79 3.21 18.95
C ALA A 228 5.94 4.04 17.65
N SER A 229 6.20 5.36 17.72
CA SER A 229 6.50 6.14 16.51
C SER A 229 7.81 5.69 15.86
N SER A 230 8.83 5.45 16.67
CA SER A 230 10.14 4.99 16.21
C SER A 230 10.06 3.56 15.66
N MET A 231 9.26 2.68 16.26
CA MET A 231 8.97 1.34 15.73
C MET A 231 8.41 1.42 14.31
N ARG A 232 7.46 2.33 14.07
CA ARG A 232 6.88 2.53 12.73
C ARG A 232 7.87 3.10 11.72
N TRP A 233 8.73 4.05 12.12
CA TRP A 233 9.77 4.55 11.21
C TRP A 233 10.83 3.51 10.85
N LEU A 234 11.14 2.58 11.76
CA LEU A 234 12.00 1.43 11.45
C LEU A 234 11.35 0.48 10.45
N GLU A 235 10.03 0.28 10.53
CA GLU A 235 9.30 -0.51 9.53
C GLU A 235 9.31 0.17 8.16
N VAL A 236 9.06 1.49 8.09
CA VAL A 236 9.19 2.26 6.83
C VAL A 236 10.60 2.13 6.25
N ARG A 237 11.64 2.20 7.10
CA ARG A 237 13.04 2.02 6.66
C ARG A 237 13.25 0.64 6.05
N LYS A 238 12.71 -0.40 6.68
CA LYS A 238 12.79 -1.77 6.17
C LYS A 238 12.07 -1.92 4.83
N GLN A 239 10.86 -1.38 4.72
CA GLN A 239 10.10 -1.40 3.47
C GLN A 239 10.84 -0.69 2.32
N ILE A 240 11.48 0.45 2.59
CA ILE A 240 12.29 1.16 1.58
C ILE A 240 13.48 0.29 1.13
N ALA A 241 14.21 -0.32 2.07
CA ALA A 241 15.35 -1.18 1.72
C ALA A 241 14.93 -2.45 0.95
N ASP A 242 13.80 -3.06 1.31
CA ASP A 242 13.23 -4.20 0.61
C ASP A 242 12.83 -3.79 -0.82
N ASN A 243 12.18 -2.63 -0.98
CA ASN A 243 11.81 -2.06 -2.28
C ASN A 243 13.03 -1.75 -3.16
N GLU A 244 14.08 -1.14 -2.62
CA GLU A 244 15.33 -0.87 -3.35
C GLU A 244 15.98 -2.16 -3.84
N THR A 245 15.97 -3.21 -3.01
CA THR A 245 16.49 -4.54 -3.39
C THR A 245 15.68 -5.14 -4.53
N THR A 246 14.35 -5.08 -4.45
CA THR A 246 13.45 -5.55 -5.51
C THR A 246 13.67 -4.77 -6.81
N ILE A 247 13.81 -3.44 -6.76
CA ILE A 247 14.09 -2.62 -7.93
C ILE A 247 15.44 -2.98 -8.54
N ALA A 248 16.49 -3.21 -7.73
CA ALA A 248 17.80 -3.62 -8.22
C ALA A 248 17.74 -4.99 -8.92
N GLN A 249 17.01 -5.96 -8.34
CA GLN A 249 16.78 -7.27 -8.94
C GLN A 249 15.99 -7.17 -10.25
N ALA A 250 14.92 -6.37 -10.26
CA ALA A 250 14.14 -6.08 -11.46
C ALA A 250 15.01 -5.41 -12.54
N GLY A 251 15.91 -4.51 -12.15
CA GLY A 251 16.88 -3.86 -13.03
C GLY A 251 17.89 -4.84 -13.65
N LEU A 252 18.37 -5.82 -12.88
CA LEU A 252 19.23 -6.89 -13.39
C LEU A 252 18.47 -7.79 -14.38
N LEU A 253 17.27 -8.25 -14.02
CA LEU A 253 16.42 -9.04 -14.91
C LEU A 253 16.08 -8.28 -16.19
N ARG A 254 15.89 -6.96 -16.12
CA ARG A 254 15.67 -6.10 -17.28
C ARG A 254 16.88 -6.08 -18.21
N LYS A 255 18.10 -5.99 -17.68
CA LYS A 255 19.34 -6.08 -18.49
C LYS A 255 19.48 -7.43 -19.18
N ILE A 256 19.22 -8.52 -18.46
CA ILE A 256 19.24 -9.88 -19.02
C ILE A 256 18.16 -10.02 -20.10
N GLY A 257 16.94 -9.56 -19.83
CA GLY A 257 15.83 -9.59 -20.78
C GLY A 257 16.13 -8.81 -22.06
N HIS A 258 16.74 -7.63 -21.95
CA HIS A 258 17.19 -6.85 -23.10
C HIS A 258 18.23 -7.59 -23.94
N HIS A 259 19.16 -8.31 -23.31
CA HIS A 259 20.15 -9.14 -24.02
C HIS A 259 19.50 -10.35 -24.74
N LEU A 260 18.50 -10.98 -24.10
CA LEU A 260 17.84 -12.18 -24.65
C LEU A 260 16.80 -11.87 -25.74
N TYR A 261 16.09 -10.76 -25.61
CA TYR A 261 14.89 -10.46 -26.41
C TYR A 261 14.99 -9.15 -27.22
N GLY A 262 16.07 -8.38 -27.04
CA GLY A 262 16.23 -7.05 -27.63
C GLY A 262 15.41 -5.96 -26.94
N SER A 263 15.38 -4.77 -27.54
CA SER A 263 14.51 -3.67 -27.09
C SER A 263 13.04 -4.02 -27.33
N ALA A 264 12.19 -3.82 -26.31
CA ALA A 264 10.75 -3.84 -26.51
C ALA A 264 10.30 -2.64 -27.38
N SER A 265 9.09 -2.72 -27.93
CA SER A 265 8.49 -1.65 -28.73
C SER A 265 8.13 -0.39 -27.93
N SER A 266 8.23 -0.43 -26.59
CA SER A 266 8.01 0.70 -25.70
C SER A 266 9.16 0.80 -24.69
N LEU A 267 9.66 2.02 -24.44
CA LEU A 267 10.69 2.30 -23.42
C LEU A 267 10.20 2.00 -22.00
N ALA A 268 8.88 1.97 -21.79
CA ALA A 268 8.25 1.76 -20.49
C ALA A 268 8.03 0.27 -20.15
N VAL A 269 8.13 -0.66 -21.11
CA VAL A 269 7.83 -2.08 -20.89
C VAL A 269 9.03 -2.93 -21.25
N SER A 270 9.43 -3.84 -20.36
CA SER A 270 10.54 -4.76 -20.60
C SER A 270 10.11 -6.21 -20.43
N ARG A 271 10.38 -7.03 -21.45
CA ARG A 271 10.26 -8.49 -21.32
C ARG A 271 11.45 -9.01 -20.52
N LEU A 272 11.18 -9.73 -19.45
CA LEU A 272 12.18 -10.34 -18.59
C LEU A 272 12.27 -11.86 -18.85
N PRO A 273 13.34 -12.53 -18.37
CA PRO A 273 13.41 -13.98 -18.34
C PRO A 273 12.19 -14.63 -17.67
N PHE A 274 11.99 -15.92 -17.93
CA PHE A 274 10.90 -16.73 -17.34
C PHE A 274 9.49 -16.30 -17.74
N GLY A 275 9.37 -15.53 -18.83
CA GLY A 275 8.09 -15.05 -19.31
C GLY A 275 7.47 -14.00 -18.40
N LEU A 276 8.29 -13.19 -17.73
CA LEU A 276 7.84 -12.07 -16.90
C LEU A 276 7.90 -10.75 -17.68
N TYR A 277 7.14 -9.76 -17.21
CA TYR A 277 7.11 -8.42 -17.79
C TYR A 277 7.22 -7.38 -16.69
N LEU A 278 8.08 -6.38 -16.91
CA LEU A 278 8.23 -5.23 -16.04
C LEU A 278 7.72 -3.99 -16.77
N LYS A 279 6.76 -3.29 -16.17
CA LYS A 279 6.36 -1.94 -16.60
C LYS A 279 6.99 -0.92 -15.68
N SER A 280 7.57 0.13 -16.26
CA SER A 280 8.14 1.30 -15.58
C SER A 280 7.34 2.52 -16.02
N THR A 281 6.50 3.04 -15.14
CA THR A 281 5.65 4.19 -15.43
C THR A 281 5.57 5.11 -14.22
N SER A 282 5.43 6.41 -14.45
CA SER A 282 5.14 7.39 -13.40
C SER A 282 3.66 7.39 -13.01
N GLU A 283 2.77 6.91 -13.88
CA GLU A 283 1.31 6.98 -13.71
C GLU A 283 0.62 5.66 -14.12
N GLY A 284 -0.53 5.35 -13.53
CA GLY A 284 -1.35 4.19 -13.95
C GLY A 284 -1.01 2.82 -13.35
N ALA A 285 0.23 2.58 -12.87
CA ALA A 285 0.63 1.27 -12.33
C ALA A 285 -0.22 0.78 -11.14
N PHE A 286 -0.60 1.69 -10.22
CA PHE A 286 -1.50 1.36 -9.11
C PHE A 286 -2.90 1.00 -9.61
N ASN A 287 -3.42 1.75 -10.60
CA ASN A 287 -4.72 1.47 -11.20
C ASN A 287 -4.71 0.13 -11.94
N GLU A 288 -3.67 -0.14 -12.74
CA GLU A 288 -3.53 -1.43 -13.43
C GLU A 288 -3.44 -2.60 -12.44
N SER A 289 -2.64 -2.47 -11.39
CA SER A 289 -2.50 -3.50 -10.35
C SER A 289 -3.85 -3.84 -9.71
N ASN A 290 -4.62 -2.82 -9.33
CA ASN A 290 -5.94 -3.00 -8.74
C ASN A 290 -6.95 -3.56 -9.76
N ALA A 291 -6.94 -3.08 -11.02
CA ALA A 291 -7.77 -3.61 -12.10
C ALA A 291 -7.54 -5.11 -12.30
N LEU A 292 -6.28 -5.54 -12.42
CA LEU A 292 -5.91 -6.95 -12.54
C LEU A 292 -6.38 -7.76 -11.33
N GLY A 293 -6.26 -7.21 -10.11
CA GLY A 293 -6.77 -7.83 -8.89
C GLY A 293 -8.29 -8.06 -8.92
N LEU A 294 -9.07 -7.08 -9.37
CA LEU A 294 -10.52 -7.19 -9.52
C LEU A 294 -10.91 -8.25 -10.57
N ILE A 295 -10.23 -8.26 -11.72
CA ILE A 295 -10.52 -9.19 -12.81
C ILE A 295 -10.21 -10.64 -12.39
N HIS A 296 -9.08 -10.88 -11.74
CA HIS A 296 -8.75 -12.21 -11.19
C HIS A 296 -9.75 -12.67 -10.13
N LYS A 297 -10.31 -11.73 -9.36
CA LYS A 297 -11.26 -12.04 -8.29
C LYS A 297 -12.64 -12.42 -8.82
N TYR A 298 -13.11 -11.74 -9.87
CA TYR A 298 -14.51 -11.82 -10.29
C TYR A 298 -14.75 -12.49 -11.65
N THR A 299 -13.70 -12.76 -12.42
CA THR A 299 -13.85 -13.25 -13.80
C THR A 299 -12.90 -14.41 -14.11
N SER A 300 -13.17 -15.09 -15.22
CA SER A 300 -12.27 -16.07 -15.84
C SER A 300 -11.45 -15.49 -17.00
N VAL A 301 -11.41 -14.16 -17.14
CA VAL A 301 -10.73 -13.51 -18.27
C VAL A 301 -9.22 -13.74 -18.14
N PRO A 302 -8.53 -14.19 -19.20
CA PRO A 302 -7.08 -14.39 -19.14
C PRO A 302 -6.36 -13.03 -19.11
N VAL A 303 -5.85 -12.65 -17.94
CA VAL A 303 -5.09 -11.41 -17.75
C VAL A 303 -3.76 -11.66 -17.01
N PRO A 304 -2.77 -10.75 -17.09
CA PRO A 304 -1.52 -10.91 -16.37
C PRO A 304 -1.75 -11.04 -14.86
N ARG A 305 -0.95 -11.85 -14.17
CA ARG A 305 -0.92 -11.87 -12.70
C ARG A 305 0.10 -10.86 -12.22
N VAL A 306 -0.33 -9.98 -11.31
CA VAL A 306 0.58 -9.09 -10.60
C VAL A 306 1.41 -9.93 -9.64
N LEU A 307 2.73 -9.81 -9.74
CA LEU A 307 3.67 -10.47 -8.83
C LEU A 307 4.19 -9.47 -7.81
N ASP A 308 4.45 -8.23 -8.24
CA ASP A 308 4.92 -7.17 -7.36
C ASP A 308 4.58 -5.78 -7.93
N LEU A 309 4.47 -4.79 -7.04
CA LEU A 309 4.29 -3.38 -7.37
C LEU A 309 5.16 -2.56 -6.42
N VAL A 310 6.21 -1.94 -6.96
CA VAL A 310 7.19 -1.20 -6.18
C VAL A 310 7.33 0.21 -6.73
N ALA A 311 7.45 1.21 -5.86
CA ALA A 311 7.71 2.59 -6.26
C ALA A 311 9.01 3.11 -5.64
N ASP A 312 9.75 3.91 -6.40
CA ASP A 312 10.82 4.78 -5.90
C ASP A 312 10.43 6.26 -6.03
N SER A 313 11.38 7.16 -5.75
CA SER A 313 11.16 8.61 -5.83
C SER A 313 10.79 9.16 -7.22
N ARG A 314 10.93 8.36 -8.29
CA ARG A 314 10.76 8.81 -9.68
C ARG A 314 9.80 7.93 -10.49
N ASN A 315 9.72 6.63 -10.22
CA ASN A 315 8.97 5.68 -11.03
C ASN A 315 8.23 4.65 -10.18
N THR A 316 7.16 4.12 -10.74
CA THR A 316 6.49 2.91 -10.28
C THR A 316 6.82 1.75 -11.21
N TYR A 317 7.10 0.60 -10.62
CA TYR A 317 7.48 -0.64 -11.26
C TYR A 317 6.42 -1.69 -11.00
N LEU A 318 5.73 -2.12 -12.05
CA LEU A 318 4.74 -3.20 -11.99
C LEU A 318 5.33 -4.45 -12.62
N LEU A 319 5.53 -5.50 -11.83
CA LEU A 319 6.01 -6.80 -12.27
C LEU A 319 4.83 -7.75 -12.45
N THR A 320 4.68 -8.31 -13.65
CA THR A 320 3.59 -9.25 -13.97
C THR A 320 4.09 -10.50 -14.67
N THR A 321 3.26 -11.54 -14.66
CA THR A 321 3.43 -12.67 -15.59
C THR A 321 3.16 -12.23 -17.03
N GLY A 322 3.81 -12.87 -17.98
CA GLY A 322 3.48 -12.79 -19.39
C GLY A 322 2.25 -13.62 -19.74
N LEU A 323 1.67 -13.29 -20.88
CA LEU A 323 0.58 -14.04 -21.50
C LEU A 323 1.09 -14.71 -22.77
N ARG A 324 0.49 -15.85 -23.13
CA ARG A 324 0.80 -16.58 -24.36
C ARG A 324 0.05 -15.98 -25.55
N GLY A 325 0.52 -16.32 -26.75
CA GLY A 325 -0.10 -15.88 -28.00
C GLY A 325 0.52 -14.60 -28.58
N GLU A 326 0.00 -14.21 -29.74
CA GLU A 326 0.40 -13.02 -30.47
C GLU A 326 -0.72 -11.97 -30.40
N PRO A 327 -0.40 -10.66 -30.48
CA PRO A 327 -1.41 -9.62 -30.60
C PRO A 327 -2.35 -9.89 -31.77
N LEU A 328 -3.66 -9.75 -31.56
CA LEU A 328 -4.66 -9.97 -32.60
C LEU A 328 -4.41 -9.08 -33.82
N ALA A 329 -3.87 -7.88 -33.63
CA ALA A 329 -3.42 -6.99 -34.71
C ALA A 329 -2.47 -7.66 -35.72
N ARG A 330 -1.67 -8.66 -35.31
CA ARG A 330 -0.76 -9.41 -36.18
C ARG A 330 -1.36 -10.70 -36.71
N ALA A 331 -2.48 -11.14 -36.13
CA ALA A 331 -3.10 -12.42 -36.43
C ALA A 331 -4.44 -12.30 -37.16
N MET A 332 -5.04 -11.12 -37.23
CA MET A 332 -6.39 -10.89 -37.75
C MET A 332 -6.62 -11.49 -39.15
N ASP A 333 -5.64 -11.37 -40.05
CA ASP A 333 -5.74 -11.90 -41.42
C ASP A 333 -5.62 -13.43 -41.48
N MET A 334 -5.08 -14.06 -40.43
CA MET A 334 -4.93 -15.51 -40.32
C MET A 334 -6.16 -16.21 -39.70
N LEU A 335 -7.11 -15.45 -39.14
CA LEU A 335 -8.34 -16.02 -38.60
C LEU A 335 -9.26 -16.45 -39.75
N SER A 336 -9.79 -17.66 -39.71
CA SER A 336 -10.91 -18.06 -40.56
C SER A 336 -12.22 -17.40 -40.09
N ASP A 337 -13.27 -17.47 -40.90
CA ASP A 337 -14.58 -16.94 -40.48
C ASP A 337 -15.14 -17.66 -39.25
N ARG A 338 -14.84 -18.96 -39.10
CA ARG A 338 -15.13 -19.72 -37.88
C ARG A 338 -14.35 -19.19 -36.69
N ASP A 339 -13.06 -18.91 -36.84
CA ASP A 339 -12.25 -18.31 -35.77
C ASP A 339 -12.80 -16.94 -35.37
N CYS A 340 -13.24 -16.13 -36.34
CA CYS A 340 -13.87 -14.83 -36.05
C CYS A 340 -15.18 -14.98 -35.28
N GLN A 341 -16.04 -15.93 -35.62
CA GLN A 341 -17.28 -16.20 -34.88
C GLN A 341 -17.00 -16.67 -33.44
N GLU A 342 -16.03 -17.59 -33.28
CA GLU A 342 -15.61 -18.08 -31.97
C GLU A 342 -14.97 -16.96 -31.13
N PHE A 343 -14.19 -16.07 -31.76
CA PHE A 343 -13.64 -14.87 -31.14
C PHE A 343 -14.76 -13.94 -30.63
N VAL A 344 -15.77 -13.66 -31.46
CA VAL A 344 -16.92 -12.82 -31.07
C VAL A 344 -17.60 -13.40 -29.83
N GLY A 345 -17.87 -14.71 -29.82
CA GLY A 345 -18.49 -15.38 -28.68
C GLY A 345 -17.62 -15.35 -27.41
N GLN A 346 -16.30 -15.55 -27.54
CA GLN A 346 -15.37 -15.45 -26.40
C GLN A 346 -15.35 -14.04 -25.81
N MET A 347 -15.25 -13.01 -26.66
CA MET A 347 -15.23 -11.62 -26.21
C MET A 347 -16.56 -11.21 -25.57
N GLN A 348 -17.71 -11.64 -26.11
CA GLN A 348 -19.01 -11.42 -25.49
C GLN A 348 -19.07 -12.04 -24.09
N SER A 349 -18.58 -13.27 -23.92
CA SER A 349 -18.49 -13.91 -22.61
C SER A 349 -17.60 -13.12 -21.64
N PHE A 350 -16.41 -12.71 -22.08
CA PHE A 350 -15.48 -11.94 -21.24
C PHE A 350 -16.03 -10.57 -20.85
N ILE A 351 -16.57 -9.82 -21.80
CA ILE A 351 -17.15 -8.48 -21.53
C ILE A 351 -18.34 -8.59 -20.59
N SER A 352 -19.17 -9.64 -20.71
CA SER A 352 -20.28 -9.88 -19.77
C SER A 352 -19.77 -10.06 -18.34
N GLN A 353 -18.69 -10.82 -18.14
CA GLN A 353 -18.08 -11.00 -16.82
C GLN A 353 -17.42 -9.71 -16.30
N ILE A 354 -16.72 -8.99 -17.17
CA ILE A 354 -16.06 -7.72 -16.82
C ILE A 354 -17.11 -6.70 -16.36
N ARG A 355 -18.21 -6.52 -17.10
CA ARG A 355 -19.28 -5.59 -16.74
C ARG A 355 -20.03 -5.96 -15.46
N ALA A 356 -19.95 -7.23 -15.05
CA ALA A 356 -20.53 -7.72 -13.80
C ALA A 356 -19.65 -7.46 -12.56
N ILE A 357 -18.42 -6.94 -12.74
CA ILE A 357 -17.55 -6.54 -11.61
C ILE A 357 -18.28 -5.45 -10.79
N PRO A 358 -18.42 -5.61 -9.46
CA PRO A 358 -19.12 -4.63 -8.62
C PRO A 358 -18.47 -3.24 -8.66
N PRO A 359 -19.26 -2.15 -8.65
CA PRO A 359 -18.75 -0.78 -8.63
C PRO A 359 -17.96 -0.47 -7.36
N VAL A 360 -16.99 0.42 -7.49
CA VAL A 360 -16.25 1.00 -6.37
C VAL A 360 -16.93 2.31 -6.00
N GLY A 361 -17.73 2.29 -4.94
CA GLY A 361 -18.49 3.46 -4.48
C GLY A 361 -19.95 3.48 -4.97
N PRO A 362 -20.57 4.67 -5.09
CA PRO A 362 -21.95 4.81 -5.56
C PRO A 362 -22.17 4.23 -6.97
N LYS A 363 -23.36 3.69 -7.24
CA LYS A 363 -23.67 2.92 -8.46
C LYS A 363 -23.43 3.66 -9.78
N ASN A 364 -23.43 4.99 -9.79
CA ASN A 364 -23.33 5.82 -11.00
C ASN A 364 -21.99 6.56 -11.12
N HIS A 365 -21.03 6.33 -10.21
CA HIS A 365 -19.76 7.06 -10.20
C HIS A 365 -18.89 6.64 -11.38
N ILE A 366 -18.47 7.62 -12.20
CA ILE A 366 -17.45 7.39 -13.24
C ILE A 366 -16.09 7.70 -12.63
N CYS A 367 -15.28 6.66 -12.48
CA CYS A 367 -14.02 6.71 -11.75
C CYS A 367 -13.07 5.58 -12.20
N ASN A 368 -11.79 5.70 -11.83
CA ASN A 368 -10.85 4.61 -12.03
C ASN A 368 -11.13 3.44 -11.05
N THR A 369 -10.35 2.36 -11.12
CA THR A 369 -10.61 1.16 -10.30
C THR A 369 -10.42 1.38 -8.79
N LEU A 370 -9.80 2.49 -8.37
CA LEU A 370 -9.59 2.88 -6.99
C LEU A 370 -10.66 3.88 -6.49
N GLY A 371 -11.65 4.23 -7.31
CA GLY A 371 -12.64 5.27 -6.98
C GLY A 371 -12.09 6.70 -7.11
N GLN A 372 -10.99 6.88 -7.86
CA GLN A 372 -10.32 8.17 -8.06
C GLN A 372 -10.49 8.66 -9.51
N ALA A 373 -9.81 9.75 -9.86
CA ALA A 373 -9.79 10.31 -11.21
C ALA A 373 -9.38 9.27 -12.27
N CYS A 374 -10.08 9.29 -13.38
CA CYS A 374 -9.80 8.51 -14.58
C CYS A 374 -8.66 9.12 -15.37
N SER A 375 -7.90 8.30 -16.09
CA SER A 375 -6.94 8.75 -17.11
C SER A 375 -7.28 8.07 -18.43
N ASP A 376 -7.52 8.87 -19.47
CA ASP A 376 -7.78 8.41 -20.82
C ASP A 376 -6.96 9.28 -21.78
N PRO A 377 -5.98 8.72 -22.53
CA PRO A 377 -5.16 9.50 -23.47
C PRO A 377 -5.93 10.33 -24.50
N ARG A 378 -7.21 10.01 -24.73
CA ARG A 378 -8.08 10.75 -25.64
C ARG A 378 -8.69 12.01 -25.02
N ILE A 379 -8.66 12.11 -23.69
CA ILE A 379 -9.24 13.22 -22.96
C ILE A 379 -8.10 13.99 -22.30
N ARG A 380 -7.90 15.24 -22.72
CA ARG A 380 -6.88 16.15 -22.17
C ARG A 380 -5.48 15.53 -22.10
N ASP A 381 -5.06 14.84 -23.16
CA ASP A 381 -3.75 14.18 -23.27
C ASP A 381 -3.46 13.12 -22.18
N GLY A 382 -4.50 12.52 -21.59
CA GLY A 382 -4.35 11.52 -20.53
C GLY A 382 -4.24 12.10 -19.12
N ASN A 383 -4.28 13.42 -18.97
CA ASN A 383 -4.32 14.05 -17.64
C ASN A 383 -5.54 13.54 -16.84
N PRO A 384 -5.38 13.29 -15.53
CA PRO A 384 -6.47 12.80 -14.70
C PRO A 384 -7.72 13.70 -14.74
N ILE A 385 -8.90 13.09 -14.87
CA ILE A 385 -10.22 13.73 -14.89
C ILE A 385 -11.17 13.06 -13.90
N GLY A 386 -12.03 13.83 -13.25
CA GLY A 386 -12.98 13.32 -12.25
C GLY A 386 -12.33 13.04 -10.88
N PRO A 387 -12.86 12.09 -10.07
CA PRO A 387 -14.02 11.23 -10.35
C PRO A 387 -15.30 12.03 -10.55
N PHE A 388 -16.31 11.43 -11.18
CA PHE A 388 -17.56 12.08 -11.55
C PHE A 388 -18.75 11.41 -10.87
N ASP A 389 -19.72 12.23 -10.45
CA ASP A 389 -20.91 11.75 -9.77
C ASP A 389 -21.83 10.89 -10.66
N ASP A 390 -21.83 11.19 -11.95
CA ASP A 390 -22.66 10.55 -12.97
C ASP A 390 -22.12 10.75 -14.40
N GLU A 391 -22.81 10.16 -15.37
CA GLU A 391 -22.52 10.33 -16.79
C GLU A 391 -22.67 11.79 -17.27
N ALA A 392 -23.59 12.55 -16.69
CA ALA A 392 -23.84 13.92 -17.11
C ALA A 392 -22.65 14.83 -16.78
N SER A 393 -22.07 14.69 -15.59
CA SER A 393 -20.87 15.41 -15.15
C SER A 393 -19.62 14.97 -15.91
N PHE A 394 -19.46 13.66 -16.18
CA PHE A 394 -18.39 13.17 -17.07
C PHE A 394 -18.50 13.74 -18.48
N SER A 395 -19.71 13.82 -19.03
CA SER A 395 -19.93 14.27 -20.41
C SER A 395 -19.52 15.72 -20.64
N GLN A 396 -19.44 16.55 -19.60
CA GLN A 396 -18.92 17.93 -19.69
C GLN A 396 -17.43 17.98 -20.03
N TYR A 397 -16.70 16.87 -19.89
CA TYR A 397 -15.26 16.78 -20.15
C TYR A 397 -14.95 16.19 -21.55
N ILE A 398 -15.98 15.94 -22.36
CA ILE A 398 -15.87 15.42 -23.72
C ILE A 398 -16.76 16.22 -24.66
N ARG A 399 -16.49 16.15 -25.97
CA ARG A 399 -17.23 16.95 -26.96
C ARG A 399 -18.71 16.60 -27.05
N HIS A 400 -19.46 17.62 -27.43
CA HIS A 400 -20.91 17.61 -27.55
C HIS A 400 -21.58 17.13 -26.26
N PRO A 401 -21.34 17.82 -25.12
CA PRO A 401 -21.80 17.37 -23.81
C PRO A 401 -23.32 17.22 -23.72
N ASP A 402 -24.07 17.98 -24.52
CA ASP A 402 -25.54 18.01 -24.53
C ASP A 402 -26.17 17.07 -25.56
N ASP A 403 -25.38 16.31 -26.33
CA ASP A 403 -25.94 15.36 -27.30
C ASP A 403 -26.69 14.22 -26.58
N PRO A 404 -27.91 13.84 -27.02
CA PRO A 404 -28.66 12.74 -26.41
C PRO A 404 -27.92 11.40 -26.33
N ALA A 405 -26.95 11.14 -27.23
CA ALA A 405 -26.11 9.94 -27.19
C ALA A 405 -25.05 9.96 -26.06
N ARG A 406 -25.00 11.02 -25.24
CA ARG A 406 -24.13 11.11 -24.06
C ARG A 406 -24.88 10.86 -22.75
N ARG A 407 -26.10 10.31 -22.79
CA ARG A 407 -26.96 10.17 -21.61
C ARG A 407 -27.71 8.83 -21.61
N GLY A 408 -28.06 8.37 -20.41
CA GLY A 408 -28.97 7.25 -20.20
C GLY A 408 -28.27 5.88 -20.17
N HIS A 409 -26.95 5.86 -20.01
CA HIS A 409 -26.18 4.62 -20.00
C HIS A 409 -25.95 4.11 -18.59
N GLN A 410 -25.77 2.79 -18.47
CA GLN A 410 -25.27 2.21 -17.24
C GLN A 410 -23.77 2.45 -17.09
N VAL A 411 -23.33 2.69 -15.86
CA VAL A 411 -21.90 2.72 -15.51
C VAL A 411 -21.45 1.31 -15.16
N VAL A 412 -20.45 0.81 -15.87
CA VAL A 412 -19.93 -0.57 -15.76
C VAL A 412 -18.40 -0.56 -15.74
N PHE A 413 -17.79 -1.63 -15.23
CA PHE A 413 -16.34 -1.79 -15.36
C PHE A 413 -15.98 -1.96 -16.84
N THR A 414 -14.99 -1.19 -17.31
CA THR A 414 -14.50 -1.20 -18.69
C THR A 414 -12.98 -1.33 -18.71
N HIS A 415 -12.46 -1.91 -19.79
CA HIS A 415 -11.02 -1.92 -20.01
C HIS A 415 -10.52 -0.49 -20.29
N ALA A 416 -11.33 0.30 -21.00
CA ALA A 416 -11.02 1.64 -21.45
C ALA A 416 -9.70 1.72 -22.24
N ASP A 417 -9.32 0.67 -22.98
CA ASP A 417 -8.35 0.70 -24.10
C ASP A 417 -8.38 -0.62 -24.90
N LEU A 418 -9.56 -1.20 -25.11
CA LEU A 418 -9.70 -2.56 -25.66
C LEU A 418 -9.47 -2.62 -27.18
N ASN A 419 -8.23 -2.49 -27.64
CA ASN A 419 -7.87 -2.55 -29.06
C ASN A 419 -7.10 -3.82 -29.47
N LEU A 420 -6.98 -4.06 -30.78
CA LEU A 420 -6.33 -5.24 -31.39
C LEU A 420 -4.90 -5.54 -30.89
N ARG A 421 -4.18 -4.54 -30.37
CA ARG A 421 -2.81 -4.72 -29.85
C ARG A 421 -2.80 -5.25 -28.40
N LYS A 422 -3.91 -5.13 -27.70
CA LYS A 422 -4.10 -5.50 -26.29
C LYS A 422 -4.72 -6.88 -26.13
N ILE A 423 -5.42 -7.36 -27.15
CA ILE A 423 -5.97 -8.72 -27.20
C ILE A 423 -4.91 -9.66 -27.78
N LEU A 424 -4.64 -10.76 -27.10
CA LEU A 424 -3.74 -11.83 -27.55
C LEU A 424 -4.57 -13.03 -27.99
N VAL A 425 -4.14 -13.67 -29.07
CA VAL A 425 -4.69 -14.93 -29.55
C VAL A 425 -3.59 -15.98 -29.69
N ASP A 426 -3.94 -17.23 -29.40
CA ASP A 426 -3.04 -18.36 -29.54
C ASP A 426 -3.70 -19.49 -30.33
N LYS A 427 -2.86 -20.32 -30.94
CA LYS A 427 -3.32 -21.47 -31.71
C LYS A 427 -3.85 -22.54 -30.75
N VAL A 428 -5.05 -23.00 -31.01
CA VAL A 428 -5.71 -24.07 -30.24
C VAL A 428 -6.07 -25.24 -31.14
N THR A 429 -6.13 -26.43 -30.54
CA THR A 429 -6.74 -27.60 -31.18
C THR A 429 -8.15 -27.73 -30.63
N ARG A 430 -9.14 -27.68 -31.51
CA ARG A 430 -10.56 -27.83 -31.18
C ARG A 430 -10.88 -29.28 -30.82
N LEU A 431 -12.06 -29.50 -30.24
CA LEU A 431 -12.57 -30.83 -29.90
C LEU A 431 -12.71 -31.75 -31.13
N ASP A 432 -12.98 -31.17 -32.30
CA ASP A 432 -13.05 -31.89 -33.59
C ASP A 432 -11.67 -32.19 -34.20
N GLY A 433 -10.57 -31.89 -33.49
CA GLY A 433 -9.20 -32.10 -33.94
C GLY A 433 -8.68 -31.02 -34.90
N THR A 434 -9.52 -30.08 -35.34
CA THR A 434 -9.09 -28.99 -36.21
C THR A 434 -8.29 -27.93 -35.45
N ARG A 435 -7.40 -27.23 -36.17
CA ARG A 435 -6.67 -26.08 -35.60
C ARG A 435 -7.46 -24.80 -35.76
N GLY A 436 -7.38 -23.93 -34.77
CA GLY A 436 -8.00 -22.61 -34.78
C GLY A 436 -7.25 -21.63 -33.90
N TRP A 437 -7.90 -20.50 -33.64
CA TRP A 437 -7.42 -19.45 -32.77
C TRP A 437 -8.40 -19.19 -31.63
N ALA A 438 -7.87 -18.96 -30.43
CA ALA A 438 -8.68 -18.54 -29.28
C ALA A 438 -8.01 -17.37 -28.58
N VAL A 439 -8.81 -16.56 -27.86
CA VAL A 439 -8.31 -15.48 -27.03
C VAL A 439 -7.51 -16.08 -25.89
N SER A 440 -6.23 -15.77 -25.84
CA SER A 440 -5.28 -16.28 -24.84
C SER A 440 -4.93 -15.24 -23.78
N GLY A 441 -5.33 -13.98 -23.97
CA GLY A 441 -4.96 -12.91 -23.08
C GLY A 441 -5.56 -11.54 -23.42
N ILE A 442 -5.81 -10.73 -22.40
CA ILE A 442 -6.08 -9.29 -22.52
C ILE A 442 -5.12 -8.57 -21.56
N ARG A 443 -4.39 -7.58 -22.06
CA ARG A 443 -3.36 -6.84 -21.30
C ARG A 443 -3.58 -5.34 -21.36
N ASP A 444 -2.87 -4.62 -20.50
CA ASP A 444 -2.81 -3.15 -20.47
C ASP A 444 -4.06 -2.49 -19.87
N TRP A 445 -4.31 -2.84 -18.61
CA TRP A 445 -5.50 -2.42 -17.85
C TRP A 445 -5.28 -1.11 -17.07
N GLU A 446 -4.29 -0.30 -17.45
CA GLU A 446 -3.90 0.92 -16.73
C GLU A 446 -4.96 2.03 -16.79
N ASN A 447 -5.79 2.05 -17.83
CA ASN A 447 -6.86 3.03 -18.00
C ASN A 447 -8.22 2.55 -17.51
N SER A 448 -8.28 1.31 -17.02
CA SER A 448 -9.53 0.66 -16.65
C SER A 448 -10.22 1.36 -15.49
N GLY A 449 -11.54 1.26 -15.47
CA GLY A 449 -12.38 1.96 -14.53
C GLY A 449 -13.85 1.73 -14.81
N PHE A 450 -14.68 2.44 -14.06
CA PHE A 450 -16.12 2.44 -14.21
C PHE A 450 -16.52 3.60 -15.13
N TYR A 451 -16.99 3.28 -16.33
CA TYR A 451 -17.39 4.25 -17.36
C TYR A 451 -18.76 3.86 -17.94
N SER A 452 -19.37 4.74 -18.75
CA SER A 452 -20.60 4.43 -19.49
C SER A 452 -20.42 3.15 -20.33
N GLU A 453 -21.45 2.32 -20.41
CA GLU A 453 -21.35 0.99 -21.03
C GLU A 453 -20.93 0.98 -22.51
N TYR A 454 -21.16 2.07 -23.26
CA TYR A 454 -20.69 2.19 -24.64
C TYR A 454 -19.18 2.40 -24.77
N TRP A 455 -18.47 2.72 -23.68
CA TRP A 455 -17.11 3.27 -23.72
C TRP A 455 -16.07 2.35 -24.37
N ASP A 456 -16.07 1.05 -24.03
CA ASP A 456 -15.14 0.10 -24.68
C ASP A 456 -15.44 -0.07 -26.17
N CYS A 457 -16.71 0.02 -26.58
CA CYS A 457 -17.13 -0.12 -27.98
C CYS A 457 -16.67 1.05 -28.84
N THR A 458 -16.85 2.27 -28.34
CA THR A 458 -16.42 3.48 -29.07
C THR A 458 -14.91 3.65 -29.01
N LYS A 459 -14.28 3.44 -27.85
CA LYS A 459 -12.83 3.59 -27.70
C LYS A 459 -12.03 2.64 -28.57
N ALA A 460 -12.46 1.39 -28.67
CA ALA A 460 -11.80 0.40 -29.52
C ALA A 460 -11.78 0.81 -31.02
N GLN A 461 -12.58 1.80 -31.43
CA GLN A 461 -12.62 2.38 -32.77
C GLN A 461 -11.84 3.70 -32.94
N PHE A 462 -11.27 4.29 -31.87
CA PHE A 462 -10.59 5.59 -31.90
C PHE A 462 -9.44 5.66 -32.92
N GLU A 463 -8.70 4.56 -33.10
CA GLU A 463 -7.67 4.44 -34.13
C GLU A 463 -8.15 3.66 -35.36
N GLY A 464 -9.45 3.70 -35.66
CA GLY A 464 -10.11 2.90 -36.69
C GLY A 464 -9.46 2.95 -38.08
N SER A 465 -8.87 4.08 -38.46
CA SER A 465 -8.15 4.23 -39.74
C SER A 465 -6.88 3.37 -39.83
N ARG A 466 -6.36 2.88 -38.71
CA ARG A 466 -5.21 1.97 -38.63
C ARG A 466 -5.61 0.49 -38.71
N TRP A 467 -6.91 0.18 -38.68
CA TRP A 467 -7.41 -1.18 -38.58
C TRP A 467 -8.23 -1.56 -39.81
N ASP A 468 -8.17 -2.83 -40.18
CA ASP A 468 -8.94 -3.37 -41.30
C ASP A 468 -10.46 -3.39 -41.00
N GLU A 469 -11.27 -3.29 -42.05
CA GLU A 469 -12.74 -3.33 -42.01
C GLU A 469 -13.26 -4.61 -41.33
N ARG A 470 -12.52 -5.72 -41.45
CA ARG A 470 -12.84 -6.98 -40.77
C ARG A 470 -12.87 -6.83 -39.25
N TRP A 471 -11.96 -6.06 -38.66
CA TRP A 471 -11.95 -5.79 -37.22
C TRP A 471 -13.13 -4.91 -36.82
N ALA A 472 -13.38 -3.83 -37.56
CA ALA A 472 -14.49 -2.93 -37.28
C ALA A 472 -15.82 -3.70 -37.25
N ARG A 473 -16.04 -4.61 -38.21
CA ARG A 473 -17.21 -5.51 -38.21
C ARG A 473 -17.23 -6.43 -37.00
N ALA A 474 -16.13 -7.14 -36.71
CA ALA A 474 -16.06 -8.06 -35.58
C ALA A 474 -16.33 -7.35 -34.23
N LEU A 475 -15.80 -6.15 -34.05
CA LEU A 475 -16.01 -5.35 -32.83
C LEU A 475 -17.48 -4.93 -32.67
N VAL A 476 -18.14 -4.50 -33.75
CA VAL A 476 -19.58 -4.20 -33.73
C VAL A 476 -20.39 -5.45 -33.38
N GLU A 477 -20.02 -6.62 -33.91
CA GLU A 477 -20.66 -7.89 -33.55
C GLU A 477 -20.47 -8.27 -32.07
N VAL A 478 -19.27 -8.06 -31.53
CA VAL A 478 -18.99 -8.26 -30.09
C VAL A 478 -19.93 -7.42 -29.24
N PHE A 479 -20.12 -6.14 -29.56
CA PHE A 479 -20.91 -5.23 -28.75
C PHE A 479 -22.42 -5.22 -29.05
N ARG A 480 -22.86 -5.82 -30.17
CA ARG A 480 -24.27 -5.87 -30.57
C ARG A 480 -25.16 -6.48 -29.48
N HIS A 481 -24.67 -7.50 -28.77
CA HIS A 481 -25.40 -8.15 -27.68
C HIS A 481 -25.74 -7.21 -26.51
N PHE A 482 -25.02 -6.09 -26.37
CA PHE A 482 -25.14 -5.17 -25.24
C PHE A 482 -25.86 -3.85 -25.54
N GLY A 483 -26.17 -3.54 -26.80
CA GLY A 483 -26.86 -2.28 -27.14
C GLY A 483 -26.55 -1.68 -28.50
N GLY A 484 -25.54 -2.20 -29.23
CA GLY A 484 -25.22 -1.81 -30.62
C GLY A 484 -24.58 -0.43 -30.80
N TYR A 485 -24.82 0.52 -29.90
CA TYR A 485 -24.13 1.81 -29.70
C TYR A 485 -23.88 2.66 -30.97
N ALA A 486 -24.74 2.56 -31.97
CA ALA A 486 -24.50 3.17 -33.28
C ALA A 486 -24.43 4.71 -33.22
N LYS A 487 -25.28 5.33 -32.38
CA LYS A 487 -25.33 6.79 -32.23
C LYS A 487 -24.09 7.32 -31.52
N GLU A 488 -23.65 6.60 -30.49
CA GLU A 488 -22.46 6.90 -29.69
C GLU A 488 -21.20 6.78 -30.55
N ILE A 489 -21.12 5.75 -31.40
CA ILE A 489 -20.04 5.56 -32.37
C ILE A 489 -19.99 6.69 -33.39
N GLU A 490 -21.14 7.11 -33.93
CA GLU A 490 -21.20 8.21 -34.89
C GLU A 490 -20.76 9.54 -34.25
N LEU A 491 -21.26 9.82 -33.05
CA LEU A 491 -20.91 11.02 -32.29
C LEU A 491 -19.41 11.07 -31.96
N GLU A 492 -18.84 9.95 -31.54
CA GLU A 492 -17.41 9.83 -31.25
C GLU A 492 -16.57 10.04 -32.51
N LYS A 493 -16.92 9.41 -33.64
CA LYS A 493 -16.22 9.62 -34.92
C LYS A 493 -16.23 11.08 -35.34
N ARG A 494 -17.38 11.76 -35.21
CA ARG A 494 -17.51 13.20 -35.46
C ARG A 494 -16.59 14.00 -34.54
N SER A 495 -16.62 13.69 -33.25
CA SER A 495 -15.76 14.32 -32.23
C SER A 495 -14.28 14.19 -32.58
N TRP A 496 -13.83 13.05 -33.10
CA TRP A 496 -12.42 12.83 -33.47
C TRP A 496 -12.01 13.59 -34.75
N THR A 497 -12.93 13.71 -35.73
CA THR A 497 -12.64 14.44 -36.98
C THR A 497 -12.50 15.94 -36.79
N GLU A 498 -13.05 16.49 -35.72
CA GLU A 498 -12.99 17.92 -35.38
C GLU A 498 -11.63 18.33 -34.73
N GLY A 499 -10.65 17.40 -34.62
CA GLY A 499 -9.27 17.64 -34.10
C GLY A 499 -9.18 17.78 -32.58
N ASP A 500 -8.04 18.12 -31.97
CA ASP A 500 -7.90 18.26 -30.49
C ASP A 500 -8.24 19.67 -29.95
N GLY A 501 -8.95 20.50 -30.74
CA GLY A 501 -9.29 21.87 -30.37
C GLY A 501 -10.24 22.01 -29.17
N ALA A 502 -9.73 22.57 -28.07
CA ALA A 502 -10.37 23.14 -26.88
C ALA A 502 -11.70 22.51 -26.40
N PHE A 503 -11.59 21.81 -25.27
CA PHE A 503 -12.67 21.38 -24.38
C PHE A 503 -13.43 22.57 -23.78
#